data_AF-A0A833ZWR6-F1
#
_entry.id   AF-A0A833ZWR6-F1
#
_cell.length_a   1.000
_cell.length_b   1.000
_cell.length_c   1.000
_cell.angle_alpha   90.00
_cell.angle_beta   90.00
_cell.angle_gamma   90.00
#
_symmetry.space_group_name_H-M   'P 1'
#
loop_
_entity.id
_entity.type
_entity.pdbx_description
1 polymer ?
#
loop_
_entity_poly.entity_id
_entity_poly.type
_entity_poly.pdbx_seq_one_letter_code
_entity_poly.pdbx_strand_id
1 'polypeptide(L)'
;MLGWRLLAQARFQVLGRRAGTLDAARGSGNRTDIWLLVRSLHGKSGTWWDEHLSEENVSFVKQLVSEEDKAQLASKLCPLKDEPWPIHPWKPGSARVGLVALKLGMMPLWTKDGQKHVATLLQVQDCHVLKYTPKENCDGKMAALTVGGKTVSRFRKSTAKLEFYQELGLPPKQKIKIFRITDNAAIKPGTPLYAAHFRPGQYVDVTAKTTQNIAVVKLWFR
;
A
#
# COMPACT_ATOMS: atom_id res chain seq x y z
N MET A 1 -29.24 -50.72 32.65
CA MET A 1 -29.64 -49.33 32.94
C MET A 1 -28.73 -48.38 32.16
N LEU A 2 -29.34 -47.47 31.38
CA LEU A 2 -28.92 -46.10 30.94
C LEU A 2 -27.46 -45.89 30.47
N GLY A 3 -27.18 -45.63 29.17
CA GLY A 3 -27.20 -44.30 28.50
C GLY A 3 -25.75 -43.73 28.43
N TRP A 4 -25.16 -43.11 27.40
CA TRP A 4 -25.60 -42.27 26.27
C TRP A 4 -24.51 -42.21 25.15
N ARG A 5 -24.87 -41.51 24.07
CA ARG A 5 -24.25 -41.30 22.75
C ARG A 5 -23.15 -40.19 22.67
N LEU A 6 -22.38 -40.27 21.57
CA LEU A 6 -21.98 -39.22 20.59
C LEU A 6 -20.66 -38.40 20.71
N LEU A 7 -19.97 -38.39 19.55
CA LEU A 7 -19.26 -37.31 18.83
C LEU A 7 -17.74 -37.08 18.99
N ALA A 8 -17.03 -37.53 17.95
CA ALA A 8 -16.18 -36.75 17.02
C ALA A 8 -15.22 -35.67 17.55
N GLN A 9 -13.92 -35.84 17.29
CA GLN A 9 -13.11 -34.93 16.47
C GLN A 9 -11.70 -35.49 16.26
N ALA A 10 -11.36 -35.86 15.02
CA ALA A 10 -10.00 -36.20 14.64
C ALA A 10 -9.22 -34.92 14.30
N ARG A 11 -8.17 -34.65 15.08
CA ARG A 11 -7.14 -33.65 14.78
C ARG A 11 -6.20 -34.20 13.71
N PHE A 12 -5.98 -33.44 12.65
CA PHE A 12 -4.93 -33.70 11.67
C PHE A 12 -3.58 -33.28 12.25
N GLN A 13 -2.70 -34.26 12.50
CA GLN A 13 -1.30 -34.04 12.82
C GLN A 13 -0.47 -34.16 11.54
N VAL A 14 0.23 -33.08 11.21
CA VAL A 14 1.26 -33.05 10.17
C VAL A 14 2.51 -33.75 10.73
N LEU A 15 2.93 -34.84 10.10
CA LEU A 15 4.24 -35.45 10.33
C LEU A 15 4.90 -35.70 8.99
N GLY A 16 6.04 -35.03 8.81
CA GLY A 16 6.86 -35.14 7.63
C GLY A 16 7.83 -36.33 7.67
N ARG A 17 8.54 -36.43 6.55
CA ARG A 17 9.75 -37.21 6.21
C ARG A 17 9.59 -38.53 5.46
N ARG A 18 10.24 -38.48 4.30
CA ARG A 18 11.21 -39.43 3.71
C ARG A 18 10.71 -40.56 2.80
N ALA A 19 11.23 -40.45 1.57
CA ALA A 19 11.83 -41.50 0.74
C ALA A 19 10.97 -42.73 0.45
N GLY A 20 10.34 -42.72 -0.73
CA GLY A 20 9.69 -43.90 -1.30
C GLY A 20 10.72 -44.86 -1.90
N THR A 21 10.62 -46.12 -1.48
CA THR A 21 10.96 -47.29 -2.28
C THR A 21 9.69 -47.72 -3.01
N LEU A 22 9.86 -48.13 -4.27
CA LEU A 22 8.82 -48.69 -5.15
C LEU A 22 8.14 -49.91 -4.52
N ASP A 23 6.81 -49.98 -4.62
CA ASP A 23 6.12 -51.26 -4.80
C ASP A 23 4.81 -51.05 -5.57
N ALA A 24 4.63 -51.88 -6.60
CA ALA A 24 3.46 -51.93 -7.45
C ALA A 24 2.43 -52.91 -6.86
N ALA A 25 1.18 -52.48 -6.73
CA ALA A 25 0.06 -53.38 -6.47
C ALA A 25 -1.02 -53.17 -7.54
N ARG A 26 -1.35 -54.26 -8.25
CA ARG A 26 -2.46 -54.38 -9.19
C ARG A 26 -3.79 -54.39 -8.43
N GLY A 27 -4.70 -53.51 -8.82
CA GLY A 27 -6.11 -53.52 -8.41
C GLY A 27 -7.00 -53.15 -9.59
N SER A 28 -7.80 -54.10 -10.03
CA SER A 28 -8.83 -53.98 -11.07
C SER A 28 -10.03 -53.15 -10.57
N GLY A 29 -10.49 -52.18 -11.36
CA GLY A 29 -11.76 -51.49 -11.13
C GLY A 29 -11.98 -50.30 -12.05
N ASN A 30 -12.97 -50.40 -12.94
CA ASN A 30 -13.45 -49.31 -13.81
C ASN A 30 -13.81 -48.06 -13.02
N ARG A 31 -13.00 -47.01 -13.12
CA ARG A 31 -13.38 -45.60 -13.00
C ARG A 31 -12.57 -44.84 -14.04
N THR A 32 -13.23 -43.97 -14.79
CA THR A 32 -12.56 -43.02 -15.68
C THR A 32 -11.73 -42.07 -14.81
N ASP A 33 -10.48 -42.45 -14.58
CA ASP A 33 -9.50 -41.62 -13.91
C ASP A 33 -9.17 -40.46 -14.85
N ILE A 34 -9.78 -39.31 -14.58
CA ILE A 34 -9.27 -38.03 -15.09
C ILE A 34 -7.96 -37.81 -14.33
N TRP A 35 -6.87 -38.30 -14.92
CA TRP A 35 -5.51 -38.02 -14.46
C TRP A 35 -5.24 -36.52 -14.64
N LEU A 36 -5.55 -35.73 -13.61
CA LEU A 36 -4.97 -34.39 -13.46
C LEU A 36 -3.49 -34.56 -13.12
N LEU A 37 -2.70 -34.81 -14.17
CA LEU A 37 -1.26 -34.81 -14.12
C LEU A 37 -0.79 -33.37 -13.91
N VAL A 38 -0.78 -32.91 -12.65
CA VAL A 38 -0.10 -31.67 -12.29
C VAL A 38 1.39 -31.94 -12.43
N ARG A 39 1.93 -31.71 -13.62
CA ARG A 39 3.38 -31.71 -13.84
C ARG A 39 3.97 -30.62 -12.97
N SER A 40 4.61 -31.00 -11.87
CA SER A 40 5.52 -30.11 -11.16
C SER A 40 6.76 -29.93 -12.03
N LEU A 41 6.68 -28.97 -12.96
CA LEU A 41 7.81 -28.56 -13.80
C LEU A 41 8.90 -28.01 -12.87
N HIS A 42 9.97 -28.78 -12.72
CA HIS A 42 11.22 -28.39 -12.05
C HIS A 42 12.05 -27.36 -12.87
N GLY A 43 11.38 -26.50 -13.62
CA GLY A 43 11.97 -25.39 -14.36
C GLY A 43 11.01 -24.21 -14.29
N LYS A 44 11.00 -23.50 -13.15
CA LYS A 44 10.12 -22.33 -12.96
C LYS A 44 10.72 -21.15 -13.73
N SER A 45 10.37 -20.99 -15.00
CA SER A 45 10.53 -19.70 -15.67
C SER A 45 9.65 -18.68 -14.94
N GLY A 46 10.18 -17.48 -14.67
CA GLY A 46 9.36 -16.40 -14.10
C GLY A 46 8.28 -16.01 -15.11
N THR A 47 7.03 -15.96 -14.66
CA THR A 47 5.87 -15.63 -15.51
C THR A 47 5.40 -14.20 -15.25
N TRP A 48 4.73 -13.62 -16.24
CA TRP A 48 4.05 -12.32 -16.12
C TRP A 48 2.53 -12.51 -15.96
N TRP A 49 1.85 -11.50 -15.40
CA TRP A 49 0.43 -11.59 -15.03
C TRP A 49 -0.50 -11.83 -16.22
N ASP A 50 -0.10 -11.44 -17.43
CA ASP A 50 -0.86 -11.49 -18.67
C ASP A 50 -0.44 -12.61 -19.63
N GLU A 51 0.59 -13.39 -19.30
CA GLU A 51 1.19 -14.38 -20.19
C GLU A 51 0.24 -15.53 -20.59
N HIS A 52 -0.73 -15.85 -19.73
CA HIS A 52 -1.66 -16.96 -19.93
C HIS A 52 -3.12 -16.51 -20.01
N LEU A 53 -3.36 -15.22 -20.28
CA LEU A 53 -4.71 -14.66 -20.41
C LEU A 53 -5.09 -14.48 -21.88
N SER A 54 -6.35 -14.74 -22.23
CA SER A 54 -6.93 -14.32 -23.50
C SER A 54 -7.09 -12.80 -23.55
N GLU A 55 -7.20 -12.22 -24.75
CA GLU A 55 -7.37 -10.77 -24.93
C GLU A 55 -8.61 -10.24 -24.18
N GLU A 56 -9.72 -10.96 -24.24
CA GLU A 56 -10.95 -10.66 -23.51
C GLU A 56 -10.69 -10.61 -21.99
N ASN A 57 -10.00 -11.61 -21.45
CA ASN A 57 -9.69 -11.71 -20.02
C ASN A 57 -8.72 -10.62 -19.56
N VAL A 58 -7.75 -10.24 -20.38
CA VAL A 58 -6.82 -9.13 -20.08
C VAL A 58 -7.59 -7.83 -19.85
N SER A 59 -8.58 -7.54 -20.71
CA SER A 59 -9.40 -6.33 -20.59
C SER A 59 -10.27 -6.37 -19.33
N PHE A 60 -10.91 -7.51 -19.07
CA PHE A 60 -11.74 -7.75 -17.90
C PHE A 60 -10.95 -7.58 -16.59
N VAL A 61 -9.79 -8.23 -16.47
CA VAL A 61 -8.94 -8.16 -15.27
C VAL A 61 -8.46 -6.73 -15.00
N LYS A 62 -8.11 -5.97 -16.04
CA LYS A 62 -7.74 -4.54 -15.89
C LYS A 62 -8.91 -3.71 -15.36
N GLN A 63 -10.11 -3.93 -15.88
CA GLN A 63 -11.30 -3.22 -15.44
C GLN A 63 -11.64 -3.54 -13.99
N LEU A 64 -11.67 -4.84 -13.63
CA LEU A 64 -11.95 -5.29 -12.27
C LEU A 64 -10.97 -4.68 -11.26
N VAL A 65 -9.67 -4.72 -11.55
CA VAL A 65 -8.66 -4.11 -10.68
C VAL A 65 -8.83 -2.59 -10.58
N SER A 66 -9.18 -1.92 -11.68
CA SER A 66 -9.45 -0.48 -11.63
C SER A 66 -10.68 -0.13 -10.80
N GLU A 67 -11.73 -0.96 -10.83
CA GLU A 67 -12.96 -0.74 -10.06
C GLU A 67 -12.71 -0.98 -8.57
N GLU A 68 -11.99 -2.05 -8.23
CA GLU A 68 -11.53 -2.31 -6.86
C GLU A 68 -10.68 -1.15 -6.32
N ASP A 69 -9.69 -0.67 -7.09
CA ASP A 69 -8.82 0.43 -6.67
C ASP A 69 -9.64 1.70 -6.39
N LYS A 70 -10.63 2.01 -7.24
CA LYS A 70 -11.54 3.15 -7.04
C LYS A 70 -12.40 2.96 -5.80
N ALA A 71 -12.96 1.77 -5.59
CA ALA A 71 -13.77 1.44 -4.42
C ALA A 71 -12.95 1.56 -3.12
N GLN A 72 -11.72 1.04 -3.10
CA GLN A 72 -10.80 1.16 -1.97
C GLN A 72 -10.49 2.62 -1.66
N LEU A 73 -10.15 3.42 -2.67
CA LEU A 73 -9.89 4.85 -2.48
C LEU A 73 -11.12 5.61 -1.97
N ALA A 74 -12.30 5.33 -2.55
CA ALA A 74 -13.55 5.95 -2.13
C ALA A 74 -13.90 5.61 -0.67
N SER A 75 -13.64 4.38 -0.24
CA SER A 75 -13.87 3.94 1.14
C SER A 75 -13.07 4.74 2.17
N LYS A 76 -11.88 5.24 1.81
CA LYS A 76 -10.98 5.99 2.71
C LYS A 76 -11.22 7.50 2.69
N LEU A 77 -12.17 8.01 1.91
CA LEU A 77 -12.41 9.45 1.78
C LEU A 77 -12.96 10.11 3.05
N CYS A 78 -13.56 9.34 3.97
CA CYS A 78 -14.23 9.85 5.17
C CYS A 78 -13.48 9.54 6.48
N PRO A 79 -12.21 9.96 6.64
CA PRO A 79 -11.36 9.54 7.76
C PRO A 79 -11.87 9.99 9.15
N LEU A 80 -12.71 11.03 9.20
CA LEU A 80 -13.26 11.53 10.47
C LEU A 80 -14.43 10.71 10.99
N LYS A 81 -15.09 9.92 10.13
CA LYS A 81 -16.14 8.98 10.55
C LYS A 81 -15.53 7.66 11.02
N ASP A 82 -14.35 7.32 10.51
CA ASP A 82 -13.67 6.06 10.75
C ASP A 82 -12.77 6.09 11.99
N GLU A 83 -13.35 6.26 13.18
CA GLU A 83 -12.65 6.23 14.48
C GLU A 83 -11.27 6.94 14.44
N PRO A 84 -11.26 8.27 14.25
CA PRO A 84 -10.02 9.02 14.18
C PRO A 84 -9.29 8.96 15.52
N TRP A 85 -7.95 8.93 15.45
CA TRP A 85 -7.14 9.07 16.66
C TRP A 85 -7.35 10.45 17.30
N PRO A 86 -7.07 10.59 18.61
CA PRO A 86 -7.22 11.85 19.32
C PRO A 86 -6.48 12.99 18.62
N ILE A 87 -7.19 14.08 18.36
CA ILE A 87 -6.62 15.29 17.78
C ILE A 87 -6.06 16.14 18.91
N HIS A 88 -4.75 16.38 18.89
CA HIS A 88 -4.09 17.20 19.89
C HIS A 88 -3.93 18.65 19.42
N PRO A 89 -3.95 19.62 20.34
CA PRO A 89 -3.68 21.01 19.99
C PRO A 89 -2.22 21.21 19.56
N TRP A 90 -1.98 22.28 18.80
CA TRP A 90 -0.64 22.68 18.42
C TRP A 90 0.18 23.10 19.65
N LYS A 91 1.46 22.74 19.66
CA LYS A 91 2.44 23.14 20.68
C LYS A 91 3.71 23.70 20.00
N PRO A 92 4.43 24.64 20.62
CA PRO A 92 5.75 25.05 20.14
C PRO A 92 6.69 23.84 19.98
N GLY A 93 7.46 23.81 18.89
CA GLY A 93 8.34 22.67 18.56
C GLY A 93 7.64 21.45 17.96
N SER A 94 6.33 21.52 17.67
CA SER A 94 5.61 20.42 17.00
C SER A 94 5.98 20.31 15.53
N ALA A 95 6.21 19.08 15.06
CA ALA A 95 6.50 18.77 13.67
C ALA A 95 5.36 17.94 13.07
N ARG A 96 4.67 18.51 12.06
CA ARG A 96 3.58 17.84 11.34
C ARG A 96 4.06 17.03 10.14
N VAL A 97 3.21 16.15 9.64
CA VAL A 97 3.46 15.34 8.45
C VAL A 97 3.65 16.20 7.19
N GLY A 98 4.39 15.70 6.20
CA GLY A 98 4.51 16.31 4.86
C GLY A 98 3.68 15.58 3.80
N LEU A 99 3.83 15.99 2.53
CA LEU A 99 3.16 15.39 1.37
C LEU A 99 4.15 14.84 0.35
N VAL A 100 3.68 13.92 -0.50
CA VAL A 100 4.41 13.46 -1.69
C VAL A 100 3.68 13.99 -2.91
N ALA A 101 4.32 14.85 -3.71
CA ALA A 101 3.68 15.50 -4.84
C ALA A 101 4.39 15.19 -6.16
N LEU A 102 3.66 15.32 -7.27
CA LEU A 102 4.19 15.22 -8.62
C LEU A 102 4.49 16.62 -9.15
N LYS A 103 5.71 16.83 -9.64
CA LYS A 103 6.09 18.06 -10.32
C LYS A 103 5.49 18.06 -11.72
N LEU A 104 4.52 18.96 -11.95
CA LEU A 104 3.89 19.12 -13.26
C LEU A 104 4.72 19.99 -14.19
N GLY A 105 5.29 21.09 -13.66
CA GLY A 105 6.00 22.06 -14.47
C GLY A 105 6.27 23.35 -13.71
N MET A 106 6.62 24.39 -14.44
CA MET A 106 6.88 25.72 -13.90
C MET A 106 6.06 26.74 -14.69
N MET A 107 5.56 27.77 -14.01
CA MET A 107 4.79 28.85 -14.61
C MET A 107 5.14 30.20 -13.99
N PRO A 108 5.06 31.31 -14.73
CA PRO A 108 5.20 32.64 -14.15
C PRO A 108 3.96 33.04 -13.36
N LEU A 109 4.17 33.71 -12.23
CA LEU A 109 3.16 34.39 -11.41
C LEU A 109 3.55 35.86 -11.26
N TRP A 110 2.56 36.74 -11.33
CA TRP A 110 2.75 38.18 -11.16
C TRP A 110 2.16 38.63 -9.82
N THR A 111 2.93 39.38 -9.04
CA THR A 111 2.44 40.00 -7.81
C THR A 111 1.69 41.29 -8.12
N LYS A 112 0.96 41.81 -7.13
CA LYS A 112 0.28 43.10 -7.23
C LYS A 112 1.25 44.26 -7.48
N ASP A 113 2.50 44.11 -7.05
CA ASP A 113 3.58 45.08 -7.26
C ASP A 113 4.16 45.04 -8.69
N GLY A 114 3.62 44.20 -9.57
CA GLY A 114 4.09 44.04 -10.95
C GLY A 114 5.38 43.22 -11.08
N GLN A 115 5.83 42.55 -10.02
CA GLN A 115 7.02 41.69 -10.07
C GLN A 115 6.68 40.28 -10.57
N LYS A 116 7.54 39.73 -11.43
CA LYS A 116 7.42 38.37 -11.95
C LYS A 116 8.17 37.37 -11.07
N HIS A 117 7.46 36.38 -10.54
CA HIS A 117 8.04 35.24 -9.82
C HIS A 117 7.80 33.95 -10.60
N VAL A 118 8.80 33.06 -10.62
CA VAL A 118 8.64 31.73 -11.24
C VAL A 118 8.18 30.74 -10.19
N ALA A 119 7.03 30.11 -10.41
CA ALA A 119 6.45 29.13 -9.51
C ALA A 119 6.52 27.72 -10.10
N THR A 120 6.63 26.71 -9.23
CA THR A 120 6.57 25.29 -9.61
C THR A 120 5.21 24.71 -9.23
N LEU A 121 4.57 24.00 -10.16
CA LEU A 121 3.30 23.34 -9.94
C LEU A 121 3.54 21.93 -9.38
N LEU A 122 3.02 21.68 -8.17
CA LEU A 122 3.11 20.41 -7.46
C LEU A 122 1.71 19.84 -7.25
N GLN A 123 1.41 18.71 -7.88
CA GLN A 123 0.11 18.04 -7.75
C GLN A 123 0.18 16.93 -6.71
N VAL A 124 -0.74 16.96 -5.75
CA VAL A 124 -0.89 15.88 -4.76
C VAL A 124 -1.84 14.84 -5.33
N GLN A 125 -1.33 13.65 -5.65
CA GLN A 125 -2.11 12.53 -6.18
C GLN A 125 -2.11 11.35 -5.20
N ASP A 126 -3.31 10.90 -4.82
CA ASP A 126 -3.59 9.76 -3.94
C ASP A 126 -2.63 9.60 -2.75
N CYS A 127 -2.40 10.68 -2.01
CA CYS A 127 -1.50 10.68 -0.86
C CYS A 127 -2.18 10.15 0.38
N HIS A 128 -1.61 9.10 0.97
CA HIS A 128 -2.17 8.45 2.15
C HIS A 128 -1.08 8.12 3.16
N VAL A 129 -1.44 8.17 4.44
CA VAL A 129 -0.61 7.63 5.52
C VAL A 129 -0.67 6.10 5.45
N LEU A 130 0.47 5.43 5.38
CA LEU A 130 0.58 3.97 5.26
C LEU A 130 0.86 3.31 6.60
N LYS A 131 1.76 3.88 7.41
CA LYS A 131 2.18 3.28 8.68
C LYS A 131 2.60 4.38 9.65
N TYR A 132 2.25 4.17 10.91
CA TYR A 132 2.79 4.90 12.04
C TYR A 132 3.83 4.03 12.77
N THR A 133 4.97 4.63 13.08
CA THR A 133 6.02 3.99 13.89
C THR A 133 6.25 4.87 15.13
N PRO A 134 6.09 4.33 16.36
CA PRO A 134 6.30 5.09 17.59
C PRO A 134 7.78 5.44 17.80
N LYS A 135 8.04 6.42 18.67
CA LYS A 135 9.40 6.92 19.00
C LYS A 135 10.38 5.83 19.41
N GLU A 136 9.94 4.87 20.21
CA GLU A 136 10.75 3.75 20.69
C GLU A 136 11.36 2.95 19.54
N ASN A 137 10.60 2.83 18.45
CA ASN A 137 10.99 2.12 17.24
C ASN A 137 11.63 3.03 16.18
N CYS A 138 11.92 4.30 16.51
CA CYS A 138 12.43 5.31 15.59
C CYS A 138 13.52 6.19 16.24
N ASP A 139 14.75 5.68 16.29
CA ASP A 139 15.96 6.37 16.77
C ASP A 139 15.81 7.05 18.16
N GLY A 140 14.76 6.71 18.92
CA GLY A 140 14.41 7.25 20.25
C GLY A 140 13.93 8.70 20.31
N LYS A 141 14.02 9.48 19.23
CA LYS A 141 13.82 10.95 19.29
C LYS A 141 12.44 11.42 18.81
N MET A 142 11.96 10.87 17.69
CA MET A 142 10.73 11.32 17.03
C MET A 142 9.97 10.12 16.49
N ALA A 143 8.64 10.17 16.53
CA ALA A 143 7.82 9.19 15.84
C ALA A 143 7.95 9.39 14.32
N ALA A 144 7.58 8.37 13.55
CA ALA A 144 7.65 8.43 12.10
C ALA A 144 6.31 8.06 11.45
N LEU A 145 5.88 8.88 10.50
CA LEU A 145 4.78 8.57 9.59
C LEU A 145 5.34 8.22 8.22
N THR A 146 4.93 7.05 7.73
CA THR A 146 5.21 6.60 6.38
C THR A 146 4.06 7.04 5.49
N VAL A 147 4.34 7.84 4.47
CA VAL A 147 3.35 8.38 3.53
C VAL A 147 3.65 7.90 2.12
N GLY A 148 2.63 7.41 1.43
CA GLY A 148 2.70 6.98 0.04
C GLY A 148 2.00 7.98 -0.88
N GLY A 149 2.57 8.21 -2.06
CA GLY A 149 1.96 9.02 -3.12
C GLY A 149 2.00 8.33 -4.48
N LYS A 150 1.04 8.71 -5.33
CA LYS A 150 0.78 8.17 -6.67
C LYS A 150 0.49 6.66 -6.70
N THR A 151 -0.73 6.30 -7.09
CA THR A 151 -1.16 4.90 -7.24
C THR A 151 -0.46 4.23 -8.43
N VAL A 152 -0.12 2.95 -8.28
CA VAL A 152 0.53 2.13 -9.32
C VAL A 152 -0.07 0.75 -9.38
N SER A 153 0.01 0.12 -10.56
CA SER A 153 -0.47 -1.24 -10.78
C SER A 153 0.15 -2.24 -9.79
N ARG A 154 -0.72 -3.10 -9.25
CA ARG A 154 -0.37 -4.21 -8.36
C ARG A 154 0.45 -5.31 -9.03
N PHE A 155 0.29 -5.51 -10.35
CA PHE A 155 0.91 -6.61 -11.10
C PHE A 155 2.45 -6.59 -11.13
N ARG A 156 3.08 -5.45 -10.86
CA ARG A 156 4.55 -5.28 -10.89
C ARG A 156 5.17 -5.10 -9.51
N LYS A 157 4.48 -5.56 -8.45
CA LYS A 157 4.94 -5.44 -7.06
C LYS A 157 5.21 -6.81 -6.46
N SER A 158 6.16 -6.84 -5.52
CA SER A 158 6.45 -8.03 -4.73
C SER A 158 5.25 -8.42 -3.87
N THR A 159 5.04 -9.71 -3.66
CA THR A 159 3.96 -10.28 -2.82
C THR A 159 3.90 -9.64 -1.44
N ALA A 160 5.03 -9.53 -0.74
CA ALA A 160 5.09 -8.90 0.58
C ALA A 160 4.61 -7.43 0.62
N LYS A 161 4.75 -6.69 -0.50
CA LYS A 161 4.20 -5.33 -0.57
C LYS A 161 2.70 -5.37 -0.80
N LEU A 162 2.22 -6.30 -1.62
CA LEU A 162 0.79 -6.47 -1.87
C LEU A 162 0.05 -6.86 -0.60
N GLU A 163 0.58 -7.79 0.19
CA GLU A 163 0.03 -8.19 1.50
C GLU A 163 -0.10 -6.98 2.43
N PHE A 164 0.95 -6.17 2.55
CA PHE A 164 0.93 -4.93 3.34
C PHE A 164 -0.18 -3.94 2.88
N TYR A 165 -0.35 -3.77 1.57
CA TYR A 165 -1.38 -2.89 1.02
C TYR A 165 -2.80 -3.48 1.14
N GLN A 166 -2.91 -4.80 1.09
CA GLN A 166 -4.16 -5.54 1.29
C GLN A 166 -4.67 -5.40 2.73
N GLU A 167 -3.79 -5.51 3.72
CA GLU A 167 -4.12 -5.27 5.13
C GLU A 167 -4.59 -3.83 5.39
N LEU A 168 -4.00 -2.85 4.69
CA LEU A 168 -4.39 -1.45 4.79
C LEU A 168 -5.67 -1.09 4.03
N GLY A 169 -6.08 -1.93 3.06
CA GLY A 169 -7.19 -1.64 2.16
C GLY A 169 -6.92 -0.45 1.24
N LEU A 170 -5.70 -0.33 0.72
CA LEU A 170 -5.29 0.74 -0.20
C LEU A 170 -4.54 0.16 -1.40
N PRO A 171 -4.65 0.76 -2.59
CA PRO A 171 -3.87 0.31 -3.73
C PRO A 171 -2.38 0.70 -3.57
N PRO A 172 -1.43 -0.07 -4.16
CA PRO A 172 0.00 0.17 -4.01
C PRO A 172 0.44 1.57 -4.49
N LYS A 173 1.37 2.19 -3.76
CA LYS A 173 1.91 3.53 -4.09
C LYS A 173 3.30 3.46 -4.74
N GLN A 174 3.60 4.41 -5.63
CA GLN A 174 4.86 4.47 -6.37
C GLN A 174 6.02 4.87 -5.47
N LYS A 175 5.83 5.92 -4.68
CA LYS A 175 6.85 6.50 -3.82
C LYS A 175 6.34 6.50 -2.39
N ILE A 176 7.18 6.01 -1.51
CA ILE A 176 6.95 5.96 -0.08
C ILE A 176 8.04 6.79 0.58
N LYS A 177 7.65 7.66 1.51
CA LYS A 177 8.56 8.53 2.24
C LYS A 177 8.20 8.55 3.71
N ILE A 178 9.23 8.68 4.52
CA ILE A 178 9.12 8.66 5.97
C ILE A 178 9.30 10.11 6.45
N PHE A 179 8.33 10.59 7.22
CA PHE A 179 8.35 11.90 7.84
C PHE A 179 8.49 11.72 9.34
N ARG A 180 9.53 12.33 9.92
CA ARG A 180 9.68 12.45 11.37
C ARG A 180 8.67 13.46 11.89
N ILE A 181 7.87 13.06 12.87
CA ILE A 181 6.80 13.84 13.48
C ILE A 181 6.91 13.84 15.00
N THR A 182 6.26 14.80 15.63
CA THR A 182 6.03 14.80 17.08
C THR A 182 4.77 14.00 17.40
N ASP A 183 4.67 13.44 18.61
CA ASP A 183 3.57 12.52 18.98
C ASP A 183 2.18 13.16 18.87
N ASN A 184 2.10 14.48 19.13
CA ASN A 184 0.86 15.23 19.00
C ASN A 184 0.39 15.43 17.54
N ALA A 185 1.22 15.06 16.56
CA ALA A 185 0.91 15.12 15.14
C ALA A 185 0.74 13.73 14.51
N ALA A 186 0.50 12.69 15.32
CA ALA A 186 0.21 11.34 14.85
C ALA A 186 -1.14 11.31 14.11
N ILE A 187 -1.17 10.60 12.97
CA ILE A 187 -2.36 10.44 12.13
C ILE A 187 -2.57 8.95 11.89
N LYS A 188 -3.82 8.51 11.96
CA LYS A 188 -4.21 7.12 11.72
C LYS A 188 -3.79 6.67 10.31
N PRO A 189 -3.17 5.48 10.15
CA PRO A 189 -2.94 4.88 8.84
C PRO A 189 -4.22 4.73 8.03
N GLY A 190 -4.13 4.89 6.70
CA GLY A 190 -5.28 4.92 5.79
C GLY A 190 -5.83 6.33 5.52
N THR A 191 -5.46 7.34 6.32
CA THR A 191 -5.97 8.70 6.17
C THR A 191 -5.47 9.37 4.87
N PRO A 192 -6.36 9.93 4.03
CA PRO A 192 -5.97 10.68 2.85
C PRO A 192 -5.42 12.07 3.24
N LEU A 193 -4.43 12.53 2.48
CA LEU A 193 -3.78 13.82 2.64
C LEU A 193 -3.95 14.67 1.37
N TYR A 194 -4.32 15.94 1.55
CA TYR A 194 -4.65 16.85 0.47
C TYR A 194 -3.70 18.07 0.42
N ALA A 195 -3.66 18.76 -0.72
CA ALA A 195 -2.85 19.97 -0.91
C ALA A 195 -3.22 21.11 0.09
N ALA A 196 -4.46 21.15 0.57
CA ALA A 196 -4.94 22.09 1.59
C ALA A 196 -4.22 21.97 2.94
N HIS A 197 -3.38 20.94 3.13
CA HIS A 197 -2.47 20.81 4.27
C HIS A 197 -1.48 21.98 4.36
N PHE A 198 -1.14 22.62 3.24
CA PHE A 198 -0.32 23.82 3.19
C PHE A 198 -1.17 25.06 2.95
N ARG A 199 -0.78 26.18 3.58
CA ARG A 199 -1.45 27.48 3.38
C ARG A 199 -0.54 28.44 2.61
N PRO A 200 -1.09 29.35 1.80
CA PRO A 200 -0.32 30.40 1.16
C PRO A 200 0.52 31.20 2.17
N GLY A 201 1.74 31.59 1.76
CA GLY A 201 2.70 32.30 2.63
C GLY A 201 3.56 31.40 3.52
N GLN A 202 3.34 30.09 3.52
CA GLN A 202 4.19 29.14 4.24
C GLN A 202 5.43 28.74 3.43
N TYR A 203 6.59 28.76 4.06
CA TYR A 203 7.83 28.24 3.48
C TYR A 203 7.87 26.71 3.60
N VAL A 204 8.08 26.02 2.48
CA VAL A 204 8.17 24.56 2.41
C VAL A 204 9.52 24.13 1.84
N ASP A 205 10.05 23.03 2.37
CA ASP A 205 11.22 22.35 1.82
C ASP A 205 10.77 21.29 0.82
N VAL A 206 11.42 21.28 -0.35
CA VAL A 206 11.13 20.30 -1.39
C VAL A 206 12.37 19.46 -1.65
N THR A 207 12.25 18.15 -1.47
CA THR A 207 13.32 17.19 -1.74
C THR A 207 12.90 16.26 -2.87
N ALA A 208 13.65 16.23 -3.96
CA ALA A 208 13.41 15.36 -5.11
C ALA A 208 14.73 14.79 -5.63
N LYS A 209 14.67 13.72 -6.42
CA LYS A 209 15.82 13.34 -7.25
C LYS A 209 15.87 14.29 -8.45
N THR A 210 17.04 14.82 -8.77
CA THR A 210 17.26 15.87 -9.79
C THR A 210 16.63 15.55 -11.15
N THR A 211 16.58 14.28 -11.55
CA THR A 211 16.04 13.84 -12.85
C THR A 211 14.61 13.27 -12.77
N GLN A 212 14.01 13.12 -11.58
CA GLN A 212 12.69 12.49 -11.44
C GLN A 212 11.59 13.52 -11.16
N ASN A 213 10.46 13.39 -11.85
CA ASN A 213 9.30 14.28 -11.71
C ASN A 213 8.48 14.10 -10.40
N ILE A 214 9.00 13.36 -9.41
CA ILE A 214 8.30 13.17 -8.13
C ILE A 214 9.09 13.85 -7.02
N ALA A 215 8.42 14.77 -6.33
CA ALA A 215 8.96 15.59 -5.28
C ALA A 215 8.34 15.24 -3.92
N VAL A 216 9.13 15.31 -2.87
CA VAL A 216 8.70 15.18 -1.49
C VAL A 216 8.64 16.58 -0.92
N VAL A 217 7.48 16.97 -0.41
CA VAL A 217 7.27 18.30 0.17
C VAL A 217 7.16 18.16 1.68
N LYS A 218 8.07 18.77 2.40
CA LYS A 218 8.10 18.81 3.86
C LYS A 218 7.97 20.25 4.33
N LEU A 219 7.19 20.50 5.36
CA LEU A 219 7.15 21.81 6.01
C LEU A 219 8.05 21.82 7.23
N TRP A 220 8.75 22.94 7.44
CA TRP A 220 9.27 23.32 8.74
C TRP A 220 8.48 24.49 9.29
N PHE A 221 8.14 24.43 10.58
CA PHE A 221 7.96 25.65 11.35
C PHE A 221 9.37 26.14 11.70
N ARG A 222 9.80 27.26 11.10
CA ARG A 222 10.86 28.08 11.69
C ARG A 222 10.20 29.04 12.67
#